data_AF-A0A1L0D079-F1
#
_entry.id   AF-A0A1L0D079-F1
#
_cell.length_a   1.000
_cell.length_b   1.000
_cell.length_c   1.000
_cell.angle_alpha   90.00
_cell.angle_beta   90.00
_cell.angle_gamma   90.00
#
_symmetry.space_group_name_H-M   'P 1'
#
loop_
_entity.id
_entity.type
_entity.pdbx_description
1 polymer ?
#
loop_
_entity_poly.entity_id
_entity_poly.type
_entity_poly.pdbx_seq_one_letter_code
_entity_poly.pdbx_strand_id
1 'polypeptide(L)'
;MFRQLLLLSTRAFCSSRFVQNSANHQNPFLYTSNVTDLASKIEASITMSKEVSSQTALEALRACRVLQHEIYQYDKFEQDPANKRIQKMIDVILIDEKVKFDGNLLKQVFLLKFPAPTTIKIIQNYYKRDPRAVIDMNTALIALRDSLYNGDINSAVKITDLTAGYPTYIQRKNDQLRRGVYQLAATAIGITFFSKVGVQQVIDMGWLSPAWKHLGSINAMVLTYLLNSSFFVAIVKFGRQLSFAGGDYLTWQKGTFYTHWYKHADEMAMCTRIVETDLKLNGGLENTPSLMEELCLKDENVSNHHTLQPGLTREGKKVRLLEPKDNLEDLKLQAYWMSGGDGFEWVEPDQDPAEILWRQHLAQLHRPGLNSSSAKSLKWAEELIEKPQ
;
A
#
# COMPACT_ATOMS: atom_id res chain seq x y z
N MET A 1 -32.45 7.97 37.77
CA MET A 1 -33.64 7.42 37.10
C MET A 1 -33.37 7.42 35.61
N PHE A 2 -33.01 6.37 34.88
CA PHE A 2 -33.23 4.93 35.01
C PHE A 2 -32.00 4.23 34.40
N ARG A 3 -31.35 3.36 35.18
CA ARG A 3 -30.43 2.31 34.73
C ARG A 3 -31.25 1.01 34.74
N GLN A 4 -30.91 0.08 33.86
CA GLN A 4 -31.38 -1.32 33.78
C GLN A 4 -32.75 -1.56 33.13
N LEU A 5 -32.74 -2.21 31.97
CA LEU A 5 -33.52 -3.43 31.68
C LEU A 5 -33.09 -4.04 30.33
N LEU A 6 -32.54 -5.27 30.40
CA LEU A 6 -32.50 -6.36 29.39
C LEU A 6 -31.80 -6.06 28.04
N LEU A 7 -30.65 -6.61 27.66
CA LEU A 7 -30.18 -8.02 27.65
C LEU A 7 -31.28 -9.02 27.26
N LEU A 8 -31.42 -9.32 25.96
CA LEU A 8 -31.40 -10.68 25.38
C LEU A 8 -31.68 -10.70 23.87
N SER A 9 -30.86 -11.48 23.16
CA SER A 9 -31.10 -12.10 21.84
C SER A 9 -31.17 -11.18 20.61
N THR A 10 -30.13 -11.24 19.77
CA THR A 10 -30.16 -12.10 18.57
C THR A 10 -28.82 -12.00 17.84
N ARG A 11 -28.14 -13.16 17.75
CA ARG A 11 -27.07 -13.42 16.78
C ARG A 11 -27.68 -13.31 15.37
N ALA A 12 -27.50 -12.19 14.70
CA ALA A 12 -27.72 -12.12 13.26
C ALA A 12 -26.45 -12.67 12.57
N PHE A 13 -26.45 -13.99 12.39
CA PHE A 13 -25.63 -14.65 11.37
C PHE A 13 -25.96 -13.98 10.03
N CYS A 14 -25.05 -13.14 9.53
CA CYS A 14 -25.15 -12.56 8.20
C CYS A 14 -24.81 -13.67 7.19
N SER A 15 -25.80 -14.52 6.91
CA SER A 15 -25.81 -15.41 5.75
C SER A 15 -25.78 -14.51 4.50
N SER A 16 -24.64 -14.44 3.84
CA SER A 16 -24.55 -13.90 2.49
C SER A 16 -25.36 -14.82 1.58
N ARG A 17 -26.62 -14.46 1.33
CA ARG A 17 -27.42 -15.02 0.23
C ARG A 17 -26.66 -14.79 -1.06
N PHE A 18 -26.03 -15.84 -1.56
CA PHE A 18 -25.59 -15.93 -2.94
C PHE A 18 -26.81 -15.71 -3.84
N VAL A 19 -26.71 -14.72 -4.72
CA VAL A 19 -27.65 -14.50 -5.82
C VAL A 19 -27.53 -15.72 -6.75
N GLN A 20 -28.45 -16.66 -6.62
CA GLN A 20 -28.73 -17.65 -7.66
C GLN A 20 -29.55 -16.96 -8.74
N ASN A 21 -28.88 -16.49 -9.79
CA ASN A 21 -29.56 -16.30 -11.07
C ASN A 21 -29.44 -17.61 -11.84
N SER A 22 -30.56 -18.30 -11.89
CA SER A 22 -30.84 -19.51 -12.65
C SER A 22 -30.84 -19.25 -14.16
N ALA A 23 -29.83 -19.79 -14.84
CA ALA A 23 -29.94 -20.32 -16.19
C ALA A 23 -29.34 -21.74 -16.14
N ASN A 24 -30.03 -22.72 -16.72
CA ASN A 24 -29.62 -24.14 -16.76
C ASN A 24 -28.26 -24.32 -17.45
N HIS A 25 -27.17 -24.21 -16.70
CA HIS A 25 -25.88 -24.81 -17.03
C HIS A 25 -25.68 -25.97 -16.07
N GLN A 26 -25.77 -27.19 -16.59
CA GLN A 26 -25.35 -28.38 -15.84
C GLN A 26 -23.85 -28.21 -15.57
N ASN A 27 -23.48 -27.91 -14.33
CA ASN A 27 -22.08 -27.76 -13.93
C ASN A 27 -21.37 -29.11 -14.16
N PRO A 28 -20.41 -29.20 -15.11
CA PRO A 28 -19.80 -30.46 -15.52
C PRO A 28 -18.83 -31.02 -14.46
N PHE A 29 -18.51 -30.23 -13.43
CA PHE A 29 -17.54 -30.58 -12.40
C PHE A 29 -18.20 -31.03 -11.08
N LEU A 30 -19.52 -31.18 -11.06
CA LEU A 30 -20.24 -31.79 -9.94
C LEU A 30 -19.76 -33.24 -9.73
N TYR A 31 -19.57 -33.63 -8.46
CA TYR A 31 -19.17 -34.98 -8.03
C TYR A 31 -17.81 -35.46 -8.55
N THR A 32 -16.78 -34.61 -8.51
CA THR A 32 -15.40 -35.02 -8.78
C THR A 32 -14.78 -35.60 -7.52
N SER A 33 -14.54 -36.91 -7.49
CA SER A 33 -13.96 -37.61 -6.33
C SER A 33 -12.46 -37.92 -6.49
N ASN A 34 -11.95 -37.90 -7.72
CA ASN A 34 -10.57 -38.30 -8.02
C ASN A 34 -9.86 -37.30 -8.93
N VAL A 35 -8.55 -37.17 -8.75
CA VAL A 35 -7.66 -36.29 -9.53
C VAL A 35 -7.68 -36.63 -11.03
N THR A 36 -7.82 -37.91 -11.38
CA THR A 36 -7.89 -38.39 -12.77
C THR A 36 -9.24 -38.12 -13.43
N ASP A 37 -10.34 -38.23 -12.70
CA ASP A 37 -11.69 -37.88 -13.18
C ASP A 37 -11.83 -36.36 -13.39
N LEU A 38 -11.22 -35.56 -12.51
CA LEU A 38 -11.17 -34.12 -12.72
C LEU A 38 -10.36 -33.76 -13.97
N ALA A 39 -9.23 -34.43 -14.21
CA ALA A 39 -8.41 -34.19 -15.39
C ALA A 39 -9.17 -34.48 -16.70
N SER A 40 -9.88 -35.61 -16.79
CA SER A 40 -10.67 -35.96 -17.99
C SER A 40 -11.82 -34.98 -18.23
N LYS A 41 -12.49 -34.53 -17.15
CA LYS A 41 -13.55 -33.51 -17.24
C LYS A 41 -13.00 -32.15 -17.68
N ILE A 42 -11.82 -31.74 -17.22
CA ILE A 42 -11.14 -30.51 -17.66
C ILE A 42 -10.79 -30.60 -19.15
N GLU A 43 -10.21 -31.71 -19.60
CA GLU A 43 -9.87 -31.90 -21.02
C GLU A 43 -11.11 -31.82 -21.91
N ALA A 44 -12.21 -32.48 -21.52
CA ALA A 44 -13.45 -32.50 -22.27
C ALA A 44 -14.16 -31.14 -22.33
N SER A 45 -14.15 -30.38 -21.23
CA SER A 45 -14.93 -29.13 -21.11
C SER A 45 -14.15 -27.86 -21.43
N ILE A 46 -12.83 -27.86 -21.30
CA ILE A 46 -11.97 -26.69 -21.49
C ILE A 46 -11.15 -26.89 -22.76
N THR A 47 -10.29 -27.92 -22.81
CA THR A 47 -9.32 -28.10 -23.90
C THR A 47 -9.97 -28.47 -25.23
N MET A 48 -11.02 -29.30 -25.23
CA MET A 48 -11.73 -29.72 -26.44
C MET A 48 -12.85 -28.77 -26.89
N SER A 49 -13.26 -27.83 -26.03
CA SER A 49 -14.31 -26.87 -26.36
C SER A 49 -13.80 -25.76 -27.30
N LYS A 50 -14.70 -25.12 -28.06
CA LYS A 50 -14.34 -24.00 -28.96
C LYS A 50 -14.17 -22.67 -28.22
N GLU A 51 -15.02 -22.39 -27.24
CA GLU A 51 -14.94 -21.22 -26.38
C GLU A 51 -15.32 -21.61 -24.95
N VAL A 52 -14.56 -21.14 -23.96
CA VAL A 52 -14.78 -21.45 -22.55
C VAL A 52 -15.31 -20.21 -21.84
N SER A 53 -16.49 -20.35 -21.23
CA SER A 53 -17.05 -19.27 -20.40
C SER A 53 -16.22 -19.09 -19.12
N SER A 54 -16.09 -17.85 -18.64
CA SER A 54 -15.40 -17.56 -17.37
C SER A 54 -16.03 -18.29 -16.17
N GLN A 55 -17.33 -18.61 -16.25
CA GLN A 55 -18.04 -19.40 -15.23
C GLN A 55 -17.59 -20.86 -15.23
N THR A 56 -17.48 -21.48 -16.41
CA THR A 56 -17.00 -22.86 -16.55
C THR A 56 -15.55 -23.00 -16.04
N ALA A 57 -14.69 -22.03 -16.36
CA ALA A 57 -13.33 -21.99 -15.84
C ALA A 57 -13.30 -21.84 -14.31
N LEU A 58 -14.17 -20.99 -13.74
CA LEU A 58 -14.28 -20.83 -12.30
C LEU A 58 -14.79 -22.10 -11.60
N GLU A 59 -15.73 -22.82 -12.20
CA GLU A 59 -16.24 -24.07 -11.66
C GLU A 59 -15.17 -25.16 -11.68
N ALA A 60 -14.37 -25.24 -12.74
CA ALA A 60 -13.20 -26.12 -12.82
C ALA A 60 -12.19 -25.81 -11.70
N LEU A 61 -11.85 -24.53 -11.53
CA LEU A 61 -10.95 -24.08 -10.46
C LEU A 61 -11.53 -24.35 -9.07
N ARG A 62 -12.84 -24.21 -8.89
CA ARG A 62 -13.51 -24.56 -7.63
C ARG A 62 -13.39 -26.05 -7.34
N ALA A 63 -13.55 -26.93 -8.34
CA ALA A 63 -13.36 -28.36 -8.18
C ALA A 63 -11.89 -28.70 -7.85
N CYS A 64 -10.91 -28.07 -8.53
CA CYS A 64 -9.50 -28.17 -8.17
C CYS A 64 -9.25 -27.78 -6.71
N ARG A 65 -9.88 -26.70 -6.24
CA ARG A 65 -9.75 -26.21 -4.86
C ARG A 65 -10.31 -27.17 -3.84
N VAL A 66 -11.45 -27.80 -4.11
CA VAL A 66 -12.06 -28.79 -3.19
C VAL A 66 -11.14 -29.99 -3.03
N LEU A 67 -10.67 -30.58 -4.13
CA LEU A 67 -9.73 -31.71 -4.07
C LEU A 67 -8.41 -31.34 -3.40
N GLN A 68 -7.87 -30.15 -3.69
CA GLN A 68 -6.66 -29.68 -3.04
C GLN A 68 -6.85 -29.50 -1.52
N HIS A 69 -8.01 -29.01 -1.09
CA HIS A 69 -8.32 -28.85 0.33
C HIS A 69 -8.44 -30.20 1.04
N GLU A 70 -9.07 -31.19 0.42
CA GLU A 70 -9.14 -32.55 0.95
C GLU A 70 -7.75 -33.15 1.13
N ILE A 71 -6.87 -33.03 0.13
CA ILE A 71 -5.50 -33.52 0.22
C ILE A 71 -4.71 -32.77 1.31
N TYR A 72 -4.86 -31.45 1.40
CA TYR A 72 -4.17 -30.64 2.41
C TYR A 72 -4.53 -31.01 3.85
N GLN A 73 -5.75 -31.51 4.10
CA GLN A 73 -6.14 -32.01 5.43
C GLN A 73 -5.32 -33.24 5.85
N TYR A 74 -4.93 -34.08 4.89
CA TYR A 74 -4.13 -35.30 5.15
C TYR A 74 -2.62 -35.07 5.02
N ASP A 75 -2.19 -34.20 4.10
CA ASP A 75 -0.79 -33.85 3.86
C ASP A 75 -0.58 -32.32 3.93
N LYS A 76 -0.23 -31.85 5.12
CA LYS A 76 0.03 -30.43 5.39
C LYS A 76 1.31 -29.90 4.73
N PHE A 77 2.21 -30.78 4.28
CA PHE A 77 3.54 -30.40 3.79
C PHE A 77 3.67 -30.46 2.27
N GLU A 78 2.56 -30.67 1.54
CA GLU A 78 2.50 -30.67 0.08
C GLU A 78 3.47 -31.66 -0.61
N GLN A 79 3.82 -32.75 0.07
CA GLN A 79 4.72 -33.77 -0.47
C GLN A 79 4.00 -34.72 -1.45
N ASP A 80 2.67 -34.79 -1.36
CA ASP A 80 1.86 -35.65 -2.21
C ASP A 80 1.99 -35.26 -3.70
N PRO A 81 2.36 -36.20 -4.60
CA PRO A 81 2.37 -35.96 -6.04
C PRO A 81 1.02 -35.51 -6.61
N ALA A 82 -0.10 -35.77 -5.93
CA ALA A 82 -1.42 -35.28 -6.29
C ALA A 82 -1.50 -33.74 -6.31
N ASN A 83 -0.87 -33.05 -5.37
CA ASN A 83 -0.82 -31.58 -5.35
C ASN A 83 -0.11 -31.00 -6.59
N LYS A 84 0.98 -31.66 -7.02
CA LYS A 84 1.68 -31.27 -8.25
C LYS A 84 0.81 -31.48 -9.49
N ARG A 85 -0.02 -32.53 -9.52
CA ARG A 85 -0.96 -32.78 -10.63
C ARG A 85 -2.09 -31.74 -10.65
N ILE A 86 -2.67 -31.41 -9.49
CA ILE A 86 -3.68 -30.36 -9.37
C ILE A 86 -3.13 -29.01 -9.80
N GLN A 87 -1.91 -28.67 -9.39
CA GLN A 87 -1.27 -27.44 -9.83
C GLN A 87 -1.10 -27.41 -11.36
N LYS A 88 -0.67 -28.51 -11.99
CA LYS A 88 -0.58 -28.59 -13.44
C LYS A 88 -1.94 -28.40 -14.12
N MET A 89 -3.01 -28.96 -13.55
CA MET A 89 -4.38 -28.73 -14.06
C MET A 89 -4.78 -27.26 -13.98
N ILE A 90 -4.50 -26.59 -12.85
CA ILE A 90 -4.74 -25.15 -12.69
C ILE A 90 -3.95 -24.35 -13.72
N ASP A 91 -2.68 -24.70 -13.94
CA ASP A 91 -1.83 -24.04 -14.94
C ASP A 91 -2.40 -24.22 -16.35
N VAL A 92 -2.87 -25.42 -16.71
CA VAL A 92 -3.52 -25.69 -18.01
C VAL A 92 -4.77 -24.85 -18.19
N ILE A 93 -5.64 -24.77 -17.18
CA ILE A 93 -6.88 -23.98 -17.25
C ILE A 93 -6.60 -22.49 -17.48
N LEU A 94 -5.60 -21.93 -16.79
CA LEU A 94 -5.35 -20.49 -16.79
C LEU A 94 -4.52 -20.02 -17.99
N ILE A 95 -3.67 -20.89 -18.53
CA ILE A 95 -2.82 -20.61 -19.69
C ILE A 95 -3.59 -20.79 -21.01
N ASP A 96 -4.66 -21.60 -21.03
CA ASP A 96 -5.45 -21.83 -22.24
C ASP A 96 -5.96 -20.50 -22.85
N GLU A 97 -5.65 -20.31 -24.14
CA GLU A 97 -6.02 -19.11 -24.91
C GLU A 97 -7.54 -18.92 -24.97
N LYS A 98 -8.29 -20.02 -24.88
CA LYS A 98 -9.75 -20.06 -24.98
C LYS A 98 -10.47 -19.48 -23.77
N VAL A 99 -9.84 -19.49 -22.61
CA VAL A 99 -10.41 -18.93 -21.36
C VAL A 99 -10.07 -17.45 -21.32
N LYS A 100 -11.02 -16.52 -21.19
CA LYS A 100 -10.68 -15.10 -20.99
C LYS A 100 -10.26 -14.84 -19.55
N PHE A 101 -8.95 -14.83 -19.28
CA PHE A 101 -8.42 -14.58 -17.93
C PHE A 101 -8.25 -13.08 -17.64
N ASP A 102 -9.37 -12.44 -17.27
CA ASP A 102 -9.44 -11.02 -16.94
C ASP A 102 -9.25 -10.76 -15.43
N GLY A 103 -9.14 -9.48 -15.06
CA GLY A 103 -9.01 -9.07 -13.65
C GLY A 103 -10.22 -9.46 -12.78
N ASN A 104 -11.41 -9.61 -13.36
CA ASN A 104 -12.59 -10.06 -12.63
C ASN A 104 -12.51 -11.56 -12.32
N LEU A 105 -12.11 -12.39 -13.28
CA LEU A 105 -11.88 -13.82 -13.04
C LEU A 105 -10.77 -14.00 -12.01
N LEU A 106 -9.67 -13.26 -12.10
CA LEU A 106 -8.60 -13.29 -11.09
C LEU A 106 -9.14 -12.97 -9.68
N LYS A 107 -9.96 -11.92 -9.55
CA LYS A 107 -10.59 -11.57 -8.27
C LYS A 107 -11.46 -12.70 -7.74
N GLN A 108 -12.27 -13.34 -8.61
CA GLN A 108 -13.11 -14.46 -8.21
C GLN A 108 -12.28 -15.68 -7.82
N VAL A 109 -11.14 -15.92 -8.48
CA VAL A 109 -10.19 -16.98 -8.15
C VAL A 109 -9.56 -16.75 -6.76
N PHE A 110 -9.15 -15.52 -6.43
CA PHE A 110 -8.65 -15.22 -5.08
C PHE A 110 -9.71 -15.40 -3.99
N LEU A 111 -10.99 -15.19 -4.30
CA LEU A 111 -12.08 -15.46 -3.36
C LEU A 111 -12.26 -16.96 -3.06
N LEU A 112 -11.74 -17.86 -3.90
CA LEU A 112 -11.75 -19.30 -3.63
C LEU A 112 -10.74 -19.71 -2.55
N LYS A 113 -9.79 -18.84 -2.19
CA LYS A 113 -8.77 -19.04 -1.15
C LYS A 113 -7.97 -20.33 -1.36
N PHE A 114 -7.14 -20.32 -2.40
CA PHE A 114 -6.17 -21.37 -2.65
C PHE A 114 -4.99 -21.25 -1.68
N PRO A 115 -4.28 -22.36 -1.38
CA PRO A 115 -3.02 -22.31 -0.65
C PRO A 115 -2.06 -21.27 -1.25
N ALA A 116 -1.30 -20.60 -0.38
CA ALA A 116 -0.37 -19.54 -0.76
C ALA A 116 0.57 -19.89 -1.94
N PRO A 117 1.21 -21.09 -2.01
CA PRO A 117 2.07 -21.43 -3.15
C PRO A 117 1.32 -21.55 -4.47
N THR A 118 0.06 -22.03 -4.45
CA THR A 118 -0.81 -22.07 -5.63
C THR A 118 -1.22 -20.66 -6.03
N THR A 119 -1.58 -19.80 -5.08
CA THR A 119 -1.93 -18.39 -5.33
C THR A 119 -0.77 -17.63 -5.99
N ILE A 120 0.47 -17.83 -5.54
CA ILE A 120 1.67 -17.24 -6.15
C ILE A 120 1.80 -17.68 -7.62
N LYS A 121 1.61 -18.97 -7.91
CA LYS A 121 1.67 -19.49 -9.30
C LYS A 121 0.54 -18.94 -10.17
N ILE A 122 -0.66 -18.79 -9.63
CA ILE A 122 -1.80 -18.15 -10.34
C ILE A 122 -1.45 -16.72 -10.73
N ILE A 123 -0.86 -15.93 -9.82
CA ILE A 123 -0.39 -14.57 -10.11
C ILE A 123 0.67 -14.58 -11.21
N GLN A 124 1.65 -15.48 -11.12
CA GLN A 124 2.68 -15.61 -12.15
C GLN A 124 2.09 -15.97 -13.52
N ASN A 125 1.12 -16.88 -13.57
CA ASN A 125 0.44 -17.25 -14.82
C ASN A 125 -0.39 -16.09 -15.39
N TYR A 126 -0.99 -15.27 -14.54
CA TYR A 126 -1.69 -14.05 -14.96
C TYR A 126 -0.74 -13.09 -15.71
N TYR A 127 0.45 -12.84 -15.17
CA TYR A 127 1.46 -12.01 -15.83
C TYR A 127 2.14 -12.66 -17.02
N LYS A 128 2.28 -13.99 -17.05
CA LYS A 128 2.77 -14.70 -18.25
C LYS A 128 1.84 -14.50 -19.44
N ARG A 129 0.54 -14.45 -19.18
CA ARG A 129 -0.48 -14.27 -20.21
C ARG A 129 -0.56 -12.83 -20.69
N ASP A 130 -0.57 -11.88 -19.76
CA ASP A 130 -0.51 -10.46 -20.08
C ASP A 130 0.58 -9.77 -19.24
N PRO A 131 1.78 -9.59 -19.80
CA PRO A 131 2.89 -8.93 -19.11
C PRO A 131 2.62 -7.48 -18.76
N ARG A 132 1.60 -6.83 -19.39
CA ARG A 132 1.22 -5.44 -19.13
C ARG A 132 0.01 -5.32 -18.21
N ALA A 133 -0.61 -6.43 -17.83
CA ALA A 133 -1.73 -6.42 -16.90
C ALA A 133 -1.33 -5.78 -15.57
N VAL A 134 -2.32 -5.21 -14.90
CA VAL A 134 -2.12 -4.61 -13.57
C VAL A 134 -3.18 -5.15 -12.63
N ILE A 135 -2.73 -5.73 -11.52
CA ILE A 135 -3.61 -6.19 -10.45
C ILE A 135 -3.97 -4.99 -9.57
N ASP A 136 -5.25 -4.71 -9.42
CA ASP A 136 -5.71 -3.65 -8.53
C ASP A 136 -5.43 -3.96 -7.06
N MET A 137 -5.16 -2.90 -6.28
CA MET A 137 -4.89 -2.99 -4.84
C MET A 137 -5.97 -3.80 -4.11
N ASN A 138 -7.25 -3.53 -4.41
CA ASN A 138 -8.38 -4.23 -3.79
C ASN A 138 -8.38 -5.74 -4.07
N THR A 139 -7.90 -6.14 -5.25
CA THR A 139 -7.80 -7.56 -5.64
C THR A 139 -6.57 -8.20 -4.99
N ALA A 140 -5.42 -7.50 -5.00
CA ALA A 140 -4.19 -7.95 -4.34
C ALA A 140 -4.37 -8.18 -2.83
N LEU A 141 -5.12 -7.29 -2.17
CA LEU A 141 -5.42 -7.41 -0.73
C LEU A 141 -6.20 -8.68 -0.37
N ILE A 142 -6.94 -9.29 -1.31
CA ILE A 142 -7.66 -10.55 -1.04
C ILE A 142 -6.65 -11.67 -0.79
N ALA A 143 -5.67 -11.83 -1.69
CA ALA A 143 -4.61 -12.83 -1.56
C ALA A 143 -3.70 -12.55 -0.35
N LEU A 144 -3.37 -11.28 -0.11
CA LEU A 144 -2.58 -10.88 1.06
C LEU A 144 -3.28 -11.23 2.37
N ARG A 145 -4.56 -10.86 2.51
CA ARG A 145 -5.33 -11.13 3.74
C ARG A 145 -5.43 -12.61 4.05
N ASP A 146 -5.58 -13.46 3.04
CA ASP A 146 -5.62 -14.90 3.23
C ASP A 146 -4.28 -15.45 3.75
N SER A 147 -3.17 -14.96 3.20
CA SER A 147 -1.82 -15.36 3.65
C SER A 147 -1.53 -14.88 5.07
N LEU A 148 -1.89 -13.64 5.41
CA LEU A 148 -1.77 -13.09 6.76
C LEU A 148 -2.65 -13.84 7.77
N TYR A 149 -3.88 -14.21 7.38
CA TYR A 149 -4.78 -14.98 8.23
C TYR A 149 -4.21 -16.37 8.57
N ASN A 150 -3.50 -16.99 7.61
CA ASN A 150 -2.85 -18.29 7.80
C ASN A 150 -1.46 -18.18 8.47
N GLY A 151 -0.97 -16.96 8.76
CA GLY A 151 0.35 -16.73 9.34
C GLY A 151 1.53 -17.03 8.40
N ASP A 152 1.31 -17.16 7.09
CA ASP A 152 2.37 -17.39 6.11
C ASP A 152 2.97 -16.04 5.65
N ILE A 153 3.88 -15.54 6.47
CA ILE A 153 4.57 -14.26 6.28
C ILE A 153 5.42 -14.25 5.01
N ASN A 154 6.15 -15.33 4.74
CA ASN A 154 7.06 -15.41 3.58
C ASN A 154 6.29 -15.36 2.25
N SER A 155 5.16 -16.08 2.16
CA SER A 155 4.31 -15.99 0.97
C SER A 155 3.62 -14.62 0.86
N ALA A 156 3.28 -13.99 1.99
CA ALA A 156 2.70 -12.64 1.99
C ALA A 156 3.66 -11.60 1.40
N VAL A 157 4.97 -11.68 1.72
CA VAL A 157 6.01 -10.83 1.10
C VAL A 157 6.07 -11.07 -0.41
N LYS A 158 6.11 -12.33 -0.85
CA LYS A 158 6.12 -12.68 -2.28
C LYS A 158 4.88 -12.18 -3.03
N ILE A 159 3.69 -12.30 -2.43
CA ILE A 159 2.44 -11.78 -3.01
C ILE A 159 2.52 -10.26 -3.14
N THR A 160 3.09 -9.56 -2.15
CA THR A 160 3.28 -8.12 -2.20
C THR A 160 4.21 -7.72 -3.36
N ASP A 161 5.32 -8.43 -3.52
CA ASP A 161 6.26 -8.19 -4.62
C ASP A 161 5.65 -8.45 -6.01
N LEU A 162 4.82 -9.49 -6.11
CA LEU A 162 4.14 -9.85 -7.35
C LEU A 162 2.91 -8.98 -7.64
N THR A 163 2.47 -8.11 -6.72
CA THR A 163 1.27 -7.27 -6.91
C THR A 163 1.61 -5.79 -6.85
N ALA A 164 1.54 -5.17 -5.68
CA ALA A 164 1.83 -3.74 -5.49
C ALA A 164 3.29 -3.39 -5.82
N GLY A 165 4.21 -4.33 -5.58
CA GLY A 165 5.63 -4.19 -5.89
C GLY A 165 6.02 -4.53 -7.33
N TYR A 166 5.07 -4.91 -8.19
CA TYR A 166 5.36 -5.36 -9.55
C TYR A 166 5.58 -4.16 -10.51
N PRO A 167 6.52 -4.24 -11.48
CA PRO A 167 6.89 -3.10 -12.33
C PRO A 167 5.73 -2.41 -13.05
N THR A 168 4.73 -3.17 -13.53
CA THR A 168 3.57 -2.58 -14.23
C THR A 168 2.67 -1.78 -13.30
N TYR A 169 2.53 -2.21 -12.04
CA TYR A 169 1.78 -1.48 -11.01
C TYR A 169 2.46 -0.15 -10.67
N ILE A 170 3.78 -0.19 -10.48
CA ILE A 170 4.63 0.98 -10.22
C ILE A 170 4.57 1.96 -11.41
N GLN A 171 4.64 1.45 -12.64
CA GLN A 171 4.52 2.27 -13.85
C GLN A 171 3.15 2.93 -13.94
N ARG A 172 2.06 2.20 -13.64
CA ARG A 172 0.70 2.78 -13.59
C ARG A 172 0.61 3.92 -12.59
N LYS A 173 1.21 3.77 -11.39
CA LYS A 173 1.29 4.85 -10.39
C LYS A 173 2.09 6.05 -10.90
N ASN A 174 3.22 5.80 -11.56
CA ASN A 174 4.02 6.85 -12.17
C ASN A 174 3.26 7.61 -13.27
N ASP A 175 2.50 6.92 -14.11
CA ASP A 175 1.69 7.54 -15.15
C ASP A 175 0.53 8.34 -14.55
N GLN A 176 -0.09 7.85 -13.47
CA GLN A 176 -1.09 8.61 -12.73
C GLN A 176 -0.51 9.91 -12.15
N LEU A 177 0.70 9.84 -11.57
CA LEU A 177 1.41 11.03 -11.08
C LEU A 177 1.68 12.02 -12.22
N ARG A 178 2.25 11.54 -13.33
CA ARG A 178 2.57 12.37 -14.50
C ARG A 178 1.32 13.03 -15.08
N ARG A 179 0.22 12.28 -15.24
CA ARG A 179 -1.06 12.84 -15.69
C ARG A 179 -1.56 13.94 -14.75
N GLY A 180 -1.47 13.75 -13.44
CA GLY A 180 -1.82 14.78 -12.46
C GLY A 180 -0.97 16.05 -12.60
N VAL A 181 0.35 15.90 -12.74
CA VAL A 181 1.27 17.03 -12.95
C VAL A 181 0.98 17.75 -14.28
N TYR A 182 0.77 17.01 -15.37
CA TYR A 182 0.43 17.60 -16.67
C TYR A 182 -0.91 18.31 -16.64
N GLN A 183 -1.93 17.76 -15.97
CA GLN A 183 -3.23 18.42 -15.81
C GLN A 183 -3.09 19.73 -15.04
N LEU A 184 -2.29 19.76 -13.96
CA LEU A 184 -2.01 20.98 -13.21
C LEU A 184 -1.26 22.03 -14.06
N ALA A 185 -0.23 21.61 -14.80
CA ALA A 185 0.51 22.52 -15.67
C ALA A 185 -0.38 23.06 -16.81
N ALA A 186 -1.15 22.20 -17.47
CA ALA A 186 -2.04 22.57 -18.57
C ALA A 186 -3.16 23.51 -18.10
N THR A 187 -3.75 23.26 -16.93
CA THR A 187 -4.77 24.15 -16.36
C THR A 187 -4.16 25.50 -15.97
N ALA A 188 -3.01 25.53 -15.31
CA ALA A 188 -2.31 26.78 -14.97
C ALA A 188 -1.96 27.62 -16.22
N ILE A 189 -1.44 26.97 -17.26
CA ILE A 189 -1.13 27.61 -18.54
C ILE A 189 -2.41 28.12 -19.22
N GLY A 190 -3.43 27.27 -19.35
CA GLY A 190 -4.70 27.63 -19.99
C GLY A 190 -5.39 28.81 -19.31
N ILE A 191 -5.37 28.85 -17.98
CA ILE A 191 -5.92 29.94 -17.18
C ILE A 191 -5.15 31.23 -17.42
N THR A 192 -3.82 31.16 -17.41
CA THR A 192 -2.96 32.31 -17.66
C THR A 192 -3.17 32.89 -19.07
N PHE A 193 -3.27 32.03 -20.08
CA PHE A 193 -3.54 32.46 -21.46
C PHE A 193 -4.95 33.03 -21.62
N PHE A 194 -5.96 32.39 -21.05
CA PHE A 194 -7.33 32.88 -21.09
C PHE A 194 -7.46 34.23 -20.40
N SER A 195 -6.92 34.38 -19.19
CA SER A 195 -7.05 35.61 -18.41
C SER A 195 -6.24 36.77 -18.98
N LYS A 196 -5.04 36.51 -19.51
CA LYS A 196 -4.12 37.57 -19.95
C LYS A 196 -4.28 37.93 -21.42
N VAL A 197 -4.46 36.94 -22.29
CA VAL A 197 -4.50 37.14 -23.75
C VAL A 197 -5.94 37.09 -24.25
N GLY A 198 -6.73 36.09 -23.81
CA GLY A 198 -8.11 35.92 -24.26
C GLY A 198 -9.03 37.09 -23.88
N VAL A 199 -9.04 37.47 -22.60
CA VAL A 199 -9.86 38.61 -22.13
C VAL A 199 -9.43 39.92 -22.79
N GLN A 200 -8.12 40.14 -22.95
CA GLN A 200 -7.60 41.36 -23.56
C GLN A 200 -7.99 41.46 -25.05
N GLN A 201 -7.87 40.36 -25.80
CA GLN A 201 -8.22 40.32 -27.22
C GLN A 201 -9.71 40.52 -27.49
N VAL A 202 -10.59 39.98 -26.65
CA VAL A 202 -12.06 40.17 -26.79
C VAL A 202 -12.49 41.61 -26.45
N ILE A 203 -11.78 42.26 -25.53
CA ILE A 203 -11.95 43.69 -25.25
C ILE A 203 -11.44 44.54 -26.41
N ASP A 204 -10.29 44.18 -26.98
CA ASP A 204 -9.69 44.91 -28.11
C ASP A 204 -10.52 44.73 -29.41
N MET A 205 -11.27 43.62 -29.55
CA MET A 205 -12.26 43.41 -30.61
C MET A 205 -13.59 44.16 -30.37
N GLY A 206 -13.72 44.90 -29.25
CA GLY A 206 -14.89 45.72 -28.93
C GLY A 206 -16.13 44.94 -28.47
N TRP A 207 -16.02 43.62 -28.26
CA TRP A 207 -17.13 42.77 -27.85
C TRP A 207 -17.39 42.81 -26.33
N LEU A 208 -16.39 43.20 -25.54
CA LEU A 208 -16.50 43.37 -24.09
C LEU A 208 -16.08 44.77 -23.67
N SER A 209 -16.80 45.35 -22.71
CA SER A 209 -16.47 46.65 -22.12
C SER A 209 -15.11 46.60 -21.40
N PRO A 210 -14.30 47.67 -21.41
CA PRO A 210 -13.02 47.76 -20.68
C PRO A 210 -13.12 47.47 -19.18
N ALA A 211 -14.31 47.64 -18.57
CA ALA A 211 -14.56 47.28 -17.17
C ALA A 211 -14.36 45.78 -16.90
N TRP A 212 -14.48 44.93 -17.93
CA TRP A 212 -14.23 43.49 -17.84
C TRP A 212 -12.76 43.13 -17.65
N LYS A 213 -11.81 44.05 -17.85
CA LYS A 213 -10.39 43.82 -17.49
C LYS A 213 -10.24 43.49 -16.01
N HIS A 214 -11.00 44.18 -15.15
CA HIS A 214 -10.98 43.97 -13.70
C HIS A 214 -11.73 42.70 -13.29
N LEU A 215 -12.81 42.33 -13.98
CA LEU A 215 -13.50 41.04 -13.76
C LEU A 215 -12.62 39.86 -14.19
N GLY A 216 -11.86 39.99 -15.27
CA GLY A 216 -10.89 39.00 -15.71
C GLY A 216 -9.77 38.79 -14.69
N SER A 217 -9.27 39.85 -14.06
CA SER A 217 -8.24 39.74 -13.01
C SER A 217 -8.80 39.13 -11.72
N ILE A 218 -10.02 39.48 -11.31
CA ILE A 218 -10.69 38.87 -10.14
C ILE A 218 -10.96 37.39 -10.38
N ASN A 219 -11.49 37.01 -11.54
CA ASN A 219 -11.73 35.61 -11.89
C ASN A 219 -10.43 34.82 -11.98
N ALA A 220 -9.36 35.41 -12.53
CA ALA A 220 -8.03 34.79 -12.54
C ALA A 220 -7.46 34.61 -11.13
N MET A 221 -7.66 35.59 -10.24
CA MET A 221 -7.26 35.49 -8.83
C MET A 221 -8.02 34.37 -8.10
N VAL A 222 -9.34 34.31 -8.26
CA VAL A 222 -10.18 33.25 -7.68
C VAL A 222 -9.78 31.87 -8.23
N LEU A 223 -9.55 31.76 -9.54
CA LEU A 223 -9.18 30.52 -10.18
C LEU A 223 -7.76 30.06 -9.82
N THR A 224 -6.82 31.00 -9.67
CA THR A 224 -5.48 30.73 -9.15
C THR A 224 -5.54 30.28 -7.69
N TYR A 225 -6.40 30.89 -6.87
CA TYR A 225 -6.65 30.46 -5.50
C TYR A 225 -7.23 29.04 -5.44
N LEU A 226 -8.20 28.71 -6.30
CA LEU A 226 -8.76 27.36 -6.39
C LEU A 226 -7.73 26.35 -6.89
N LEU A 227 -6.89 26.70 -7.86
CA LEU A 227 -5.77 25.87 -8.32
C LEU A 227 -4.76 25.62 -7.19
N ASN A 228 -4.31 26.66 -6.49
CA ASN A 228 -3.41 26.52 -5.35
C ASN A 228 -4.05 25.67 -4.24
N SER A 229 -5.34 25.89 -3.96
CA SER A 229 -6.10 25.07 -3.00
C SER A 229 -6.19 23.61 -3.44
N SER A 230 -6.42 23.35 -4.73
CA SER A 230 -6.45 21.98 -5.29
C SER A 230 -5.08 21.31 -5.23
N PHE A 231 -4.00 22.08 -5.40
CA PHE A 231 -2.62 21.61 -5.26
C PHE A 231 -2.33 21.24 -3.80
N PHE A 232 -2.77 22.07 -2.84
CA PHE A 232 -2.70 21.73 -1.42
C PHE A 232 -3.55 20.49 -1.09
N VAL A 233 -4.75 20.33 -1.64
CA VAL A 233 -5.56 19.12 -1.46
C VAL A 233 -4.86 17.88 -2.02
N ALA A 234 -4.23 18.00 -3.19
CA ALA A 234 -3.40 16.94 -3.75
C ALA A 234 -2.23 16.61 -2.81
N ILE A 235 -1.44 17.60 -2.37
CA ILE A 235 -0.34 17.41 -1.41
C ILE A 235 -0.84 16.78 -0.10
N VAL A 236 -1.97 17.22 0.43
CA VAL A 236 -2.56 16.65 1.66
C VAL A 236 -2.99 15.20 1.42
N LYS A 237 -3.54 14.88 0.25
CA LYS A 237 -3.84 13.48 -0.13
C LYS A 237 -2.57 12.65 -0.28
N PHE A 238 -1.51 13.18 -0.89
CA PHE A 238 -0.18 12.57 -0.96
C PHE A 238 0.36 12.33 0.47
N GLY A 239 0.38 13.36 1.31
CA GLY A 239 0.83 13.31 2.70
C GLY A 239 0.04 12.32 3.55
N ARG A 240 -1.29 12.26 3.40
CA ARG A 240 -2.12 11.24 4.06
C ARG A 240 -1.77 9.84 3.57
N GLN A 241 -1.65 9.62 2.26
CA GLN A 241 -1.23 8.32 1.73
C GLN A 241 0.13 7.89 2.28
N LEU A 242 1.07 8.82 2.42
CA LEU A 242 2.40 8.57 3.00
C LEU A 242 2.33 8.23 4.49
N SER A 243 1.55 8.99 5.26
CA SER A 243 1.37 8.76 6.70
C SER A 243 0.62 7.47 7.01
N PHE A 244 -0.32 7.05 6.15
CA PHE A 244 -1.05 5.79 6.31
C PHE A 244 -0.29 4.58 5.75
N ALA A 245 0.68 4.78 4.85
CA ALA A 245 1.43 3.70 4.22
C ALA A 245 2.45 3.05 5.15
N GLY A 246 3.16 3.81 5.98
CA GLY A 246 4.19 3.27 6.88
C GLY A 246 3.70 2.81 8.25
N GLY A 247 2.54 3.32 8.69
CA GLY A 247 2.03 3.08 10.03
C GLY A 247 3.07 3.38 11.12
N ASP A 248 3.10 2.54 12.14
CA ASP A 248 4.03 2.66 13.28
C ASP A 248 5.24 1.72 13.20
N TYR A 249 5.39 0.97 12.10
CA TYR A 249 6.41 -0.08 12.00
C TYR A 249 7.51 0.20 10.98
N LEU A 250 7.17 0.83 9.85
CA LEU A 250 8.11 1.04 8.75
C LEU A 250 8.11 2.50 8.30
N THR A 251 9.29 2.99 7.92
CA THR A 251 9.51 4.29 7.30
C THR A 251 10.37 4.15 6.05
N TRP A 252 10.34 5.14 5.17
CA TRP A 252 11.28 5.20 4.05
C TRP A 252 12.67 5.55 4.55
N GLN A 253 13.70 4.94 3.96
CA GLN A 253 15.08 5.30 4.26
C GLN A 253 15.33 6.79 3.96
N LYS A 254 16.08 7.45 4.85
CA LYS A 254 16.44 8.86 4.72
C LYS A 254 17.17 9.09 3.38
N GLY A 255 16.71 10.09 2.63
CA GLY A 255 17.23 10.40 1.29
C GLY A 255 16.47 9.76 0.13
N THR A 256 15.44 8.95 0.40
CA THR A 256 14.55 8.42 -0.65
C THR A 256 13.68 9.55 -1.24
N PHE A 257 13.63 9.66 -2.56
CA PHE A 257 12.85 10.71 -3.23
C PHE A 257 11.33 10.54 -3.06
N TYR A 258 10.59 11.64 -2.90
CA TYR A 258 9.12 11.64 -2.76
C TYR A 258 8.37 10.94 -3.91
N THR A 259 8.92 10.97 -5.11
CA THR A 259 8.35 10.25 -6.27
C THR A 259 8.37 8.74 -6.07
N HIS A 260 9.38 8.20 -5.39
CA HIS A 260 9.43 6.80 -4.98
C HIS A 260 8.35 6.52 -3.94
N TRP A 261 8.23 7.39 -2.93
CA TRP A 261 7.25 7.19 -1.87
C TRP A 261 5.83 7.06 -2.42
N TYR A 262 5.45 7.90 -3.38
CA TYR A 262 4.13 7.81 -4.00
C TYR A 262 3.93 6.52 -4.81
N LYS A 263 4.93 6.13 -5.60
CA LYS A 263 4.86 4.94 -6.45
C LYS A 263 4.73 3.65 -5.62
N HIS A 264 5.39 3.62 -4.47
CA HIS A 264 5.52 2.44 -3.62
C HIS A 264 4.71 2.54 -2.31
N ALA A 265 3.83 3.53 -2.16
CA ALA A 265 3.01 3.70 -0.95
C ALA A 265 2.15 2.46 -0.65
N ASP A 266 1.57 1.85 -1.66
CA ASP A 266 0.74 0.64 -1.50
C ASP A 266 1.58 -0.58 -1.12
N GLU A 267 2.80 -0.69 -1.65
CA GLU A 267 3.75 -1.75 -1.28
C GLU A 267 4.14 -1.61 0.19
N MET A 268 4.50 -0.39 0.63
CA MET A 268 4.80 -0.09 2.03
C MET A 268 3.62 -0.40 2.95
N ALA A 269 2.39 -0.07 2.54
CA ALA A 269 1.19 -0.38 3.31
C ALA A 269 0.99 -1.88 3.50
N MET A 270 1.27 -2.69 2.47
CA MET A 270 1.23 -4.15 2.58
C MET A 270 2.33 -4.69 3.48
N CYS A 271 3.58 -4.23 3.31
CA CYS A 271 4.71 -4.60 4.17
C CYS A 271 4.45 -4.26 5.64
N THR A 272 3.88 -3.10 5.92
CA THR A 272 3.54 -2.67 7.29
C THR A 272 2.54 -3.63 7.94
N ARG A 273 1.55 -4.13 7.19
CA ARG A 273 0.59 -5.12 7.70
C ARG A 273 1.21 -6.51 7.90
N ILE A 274 2.20 -6.86 7.08
CA ILE A 274 2.98 -8.09 7.26
C ILE A 274 3.76 -8.01 8.58
N VAL A 275 4.48 -6.91 8.82
CA VAL A 275 5.22 -6.67 10.07
C VAL A 275 4.28 -6.64 11.28
N GLU A 276 3.15 -5.95 11.21
CA GLU A 276 2.15 -5.94 12.28
C GLU A 276 1.64 -7.36 12.61
N THR A 277 1.47 -8.21 11.59
CA THR A 277 0.99 -9.58 11.78
C THR A 277 2.07 -10.45 12.40
N ASP A 278 3.31 -10.35 11.93
CA ASP A 278 4.47 -11.06 12.48
C ASP A 278 4.69 -10.70 13.96
N LEU A 279 4.64 -9.41 14.30
CA LEU A 279 4.70 -8.94 15.69
C LEU A 279 3.62 -9.59 16.57
N LYS A 280 2.38 -9.66 16.07
CA LYS A 280 1.26 -10.28 16.79
C LYS A 280 1.43 -11.80 16.94
N LEU A 281 1.98 -12.48 15.93
CA LEU A 281 2.29 -13.91 16.00
C LEU A 281 3.39 -14.18 17.04
N ASN A 282 4.34 -13.26 17.20
CA ASN A 282 5.42 -13.33 18.18
C ASN A 282 5.03 -12.80 19.58
N GLY A 283 3.74 -12.53 19.83
CA GLY A 283 3.27 -12.10 21.14
C GLY A 283 3.51 -10.61 21.47
N GLY A 284 3.84 -9.79 20.48
CA GLY A 284 3.94 -8.33 20.64
C GLY A 284 5.31 -7.79 21.05
N LEU A 285 6.31 -8.66 21.19
CA LEU A 285 7.65 -8.28 21.69
C LEU A 285 8.54 -7.76 20.56
N GLU A 286 8.83 -8.62 19.57
CA GLU A 286 9.74 -8.29 18.47
C GLU A 286 9.29 -8.96 17.16
N ASN A 287 9.70 -8.36 16.04
CA ASN A 287 9.54 -8.95 14.73
C ASN A 287 10.65 -9.98 14.46
N THR A 288 10.34 -10.97 13.64
CA THR A 288 11.27 -11.98 13.17
C THR A 288 12.44 -11.30 12.44
N PRO A 289 13.71 -11.49 12.88
CA PRO A 289 14.85 -10.77 12.30
C PRO A 289 15.02 -10.96 10.80
N SER A 290 14.75 -12.18 10.29
CA SER A 290 14.86 -12.49 8.86
C SER A 290 13.85 -11.71 8.01
N LEU A 291 12.66 -11.43 8.54
CA LEU A 291 11.65 -10.62 7.85
C LEU A 291 12.13 -9.17 7.76
N MET A 292 12.62 -8.61 8.87
CA MET A 292 13.11 -7.24 8.91
C MET A 292 14.33 -7.05 8.02
N GLU A 293 15.24 -8.02 7.98
CA GLU A 293 16.38 -8.02 7.06
C GLU A 293 15.94 -8.06 5.60
N GLU A 294 14.94 -8.87 5.25
CA GLU A 294 14.40 -8.93 3.88
C GLU A 294 13.71 -7.63 3.47
N LEU A 295 12.90 -7.03 4.35
CA LEU A 295 12.14 -5.82 4.06
C LEU A 295 13.02 -4.56 4.05
N CYS A 296 13.95 -4.45 4.99
CA CYS A 296 14.81 -3.28 5.19
C CYS A 296 16.21 -3.45 4.57
N LEU A 297 16.35 -4.36 3.61
CA LEU A 297 17.59 -4.61 2.90
C LEU A 297 18.13 -3.29 2.31
N LYS A 298 19.39 -2.99 2.62
CA LYS A 298 20.12 -1.83 2.10
C LYS A 298 20.91 -2.24 0.86
N ASP A 299 21.03 -1.33 -0.08
CA ASP A 299 21.92 -1.54 -1.22
C ASP A 299 23.38 -1.47 -0.73
N GLU A 300 24.17 -2.49 -1.05
CA GLU A 300 25.59 -2.56 -0.69
C GLU A 300 26.44 -1.58 -1.52
N ASN A 301 25.95 -1.16 -2.69
CA ASN A 301 26.67 -0.29 -3.63
C ASN A 301 26.41 1.21 -3.43
N VAL A 302 25.83 1.62 -2.29
CA VAL A 302 25.55 3.04 -1.99
C VAL A 302 26.82 3.90 -2.06
N SER A 303 28.00 3.33 -1.84
CA SER A 303 29.27 4.07 -2.03
C SER A 303 29.54 4.50 -3.47
N ASN A 304 28.99 3.77 -4.46
CA ASN A 304 29.22 4.01 -5.89
C ASN A 304 28.16 4.92 -6.51
N HIS A 305 27.02 5.09 -5.85
CA HIS A 305 25.91 5.93 -6.31
C HIS A 305 25.59 6.99 -5.27
N HIS A 306 25.67 8.27 -5.64
CA HIS A 306 25.33 9.40 -4.76
C HIS A 306 23.84 9.45 -4.32
N THR A 307 23.00 8.52 -4.78
CA THR A 307 21.56 8.47 -4.51
C THR A 307 21.13 7.03 -4.24
N LEU A 308 20.23 6.85 -3.26
CA LEU A 308 19.56 5.57 -3.01
C LEU A 308 18.72 5.16 -4.24
N GLN A 309 18.93 3.96 -4.74
CA GLN A 309 18.14 3.40 -5.84
C GLN A 309 17.43 2.11 -5.41
N PRO A 310 16.14 1.95 -5.72
CA PRO A 310 15.47 0.66 -5.59
C PRO A 310 15.99 -0.28 -6.67
N GLY A 311 16.09 -1.56 -6.36
CA GLY A 311 16.64 -2.52 -7.32
C GLY A 311 16.65 -3.95 -6.79
N LEU A 312 17.41 -4.78 -7.48
CA LEU A 312 17.75 -6.14 -7.04
C LEU A 312 19.21 -6.14 -6.63
N THR A 313 19.51 -6.74 -5.49
CA THR A 313 20.87 -7.06 -5.08
C THR A 313 21.49 -8.08 -6.02
N ARG A 314 22.81 -8.30 -5.90
CA ARG A 314 23.52 -9.37 -6.63
C ARG A 314 22.92 -10.76 -6.39
N GLU A 315 22.33 -10.98 -5.22
CA GLU A 315 21.65 -12.22 -4.84
C GLU A 315 20.22 -12.33 -5.39
N GLY A 316 19.73 -11.30 -6.09
CA GLY A 316 18.36 -11.26 -6.59
C GLY A 316 17.31 -10.90 -5.53
N LYS A 317 17.73 -10.46 -4.33
CA LYS A 317 16.81 -9.93 -3.31
C LYS A 317 16.43 -8.49 -3.60
N LYS A 318 15.17 -8.13 -3.37
CA LYS A 318 14.63 -6.80 -3.67
C LYS A 318 15.01 -5.77 -2.61
N VAL A 319 15.59 -4.65 -3.04
CA VAL A 319 15.85 -3.46 -2.22
C VAL A 319 14.64 -2.54 -2.30
N ARG A 320 13.90 -2.40 -1.18
CA ARG A 320 12.64 -1.63 -1.10
C ARG A 320 12.81 -0.21 -0.56
N LEU A 321 14.01 0.15 -0.08
CA LEU A 321 14.33 1.42 0.58
C LEU A 321 13.46 1.68 1.84
N LEU A 322 13.15 0.59 2.56
CA LEU A 322 12.44 0.64 3.83
C LEU A 322 13.43 0.59 5.00
N GLU A 323 13.02 1.16 6.11
CA GLU A 323 13.74 1.26 7.37
C GLU A 323 12.75 0.98 8.51
N PRO A 324 13.14 0.28 9.58
CA PRO A 324 12.29 0.17 10.75
C PRO A 324 12.00 1.57 11.27
N LYS A 325 10.73 1.87 11.55
CA LYS A 325 10.38 3.15 12.14
C LYS A 325 10.92 3.16 13.56
N ASP A 326 11.79 4.11 13.83
CA ASP A 326 12.25 4.34 15.20
C ASP A 326 11.06 4.74 16.07
N ASN A 327 10.86 4.02 17.19
CA ASN A 327 9.90 4.47 18.18
C ASN A 327 10.50 5.70 18.88
N LEU A 328 9.95 6.88 18.56
CA LEU A 328 10.36 8.15 19.13
C LEU A 328 10.30 8.15 20.67
N GLU A 329 9.39 7.39 21.25
CA GLU A 329 9.28 7.25 22.72
C GLU A 329 10.45 6.42 23.28
N ASP A 330 10.80 5.31 22.65
CA ASP A 330 11.95 4.50 23.06
C ASP A 330 13.27 5.24 22.87
N LEU A 331 13.41 5.99 21.77
CA LEU A 331 14.59 6.86 21.56
C LEU A 331 14.68 7.97 22.61
N LYS A 332 13.54 8.59 22.97
CA LYS A 332 13.50 9.58 24.05
C LYS A 332 13.85 8.96 25.38
N LEU A 333 13.34 7.76 25.68
CA LEU A 333 13.66 7.02 26.89
C LEU A 333 15.16 6.66 26.93
N GLN A 334 15.71 6.15 25.82
CA GLN A 334 17.13 5.85 25.72
C GLN A 334 17.98 7.11 25.90
N ALA A 335 17.58 8.22 25.28
CA ALA A 335 18.24 9.52 25.45
C ALA A 335 18.17 9.99 26.91
N TYR A 336 17.02 9.83 27.58
CA TYR A 336 16.86 10.11 29.01
C TYR A 336 17.83 9.29 29.86
N TRP A 337 17.93 7.99 29.62
CA TRP A 337 18.87 7.13 30.35
C TRP A 337 20.33 7.49 30.05
N MET A 338 20.68 7.80 28.80
CA MET A 338 22.03 8.19 28.41
C MET A 338 22.44 9.56 28.96
N SER A 339 21.50 10.51 29.07
CA SER A 339 21.75 11.84 29.65
C SER A 339 21.60 11.87 31.18
N GLY A 340 21.21 10.76 31.80
CA GLY A 340 20.90 10.72 33.24
C GLY A 340 19.69 11.60 33.62
N GLY A 341 18.79 11.86 32.67
CA GLY A 341 17.64 12.75 32.82
C GLY A 341 17.94 14.23 32.55
N ASP A 342 19.17 14.59 32.19
CA ASP A 342 19.50 15.96 31.80
C ASP A 342 18.78 16.34 30.50
N GLY A 343 18.14 17.51 30.49
CA GLY A 343 17.30 18.00 29.39
C GLY A 343 15.87 17.42 29.33
N PHE A 344 15.47 16.57 30.28
CA PHE A 344 14.11 16.04 30.38
C PHE A 344 13.39 16.60 31.60
N GLU A 345 12.16 17.05 31.41
CA GLU A 345 11.29 17.50 32.51
C GLU A 345 10.33 16.37 32.87
N TRP A 346 10.31 15.99 34.15
CA TRP A 346 9.31 15.06 34.65
C TRP A 346 7.96 15.76 34.70
N VAL A 347 7.06 15.37 33.81
CA VAL A 347 5.68 15.84 33.82
C VAL A 347 4.86 14.88 34.66
N GLU A 348 4.31 15.37 35.77
CA GLU A 348 3.39 14.56 36.59
C GLU A 348 2.13 14.19 35.77
N PRO A 349 1.51 13.01 36.01
CA PRO A 349 0.38 12.52 35.21
C PRO A 349 -0.84 13.46 35.18
N ASP A 350 -0.94 14.36 36.16
CA ASP A 350 -2.07 15.27 36.36
C ASP A 350 -1.81 16.69 35.82
N GLN A 351 -0.62 16.98 35.26
CA GLN A 351 -0.36 18.29 34.67
C GLN A 351 -1.10 18.46 33.35
N ASP A 352 -1.91 19.52 33.27
CA ASP A 352 -2.65 19.85 32.06
C ASP A 352 -1.68 20.27 30.94
N PRO A 353 -1.70 19.62 29.76
CA PRO A 353 -0.87 20.03 28.62
C PRO A 353 -1.07 21.50 28.21
N ALA A 354 -2.24 22.09 28.47
CA ALA A 354 -2.48 23.50 28.24
C ALA A 354 -1.66 24.41 29.17
N GLU A 355 -1.44 24.00 30.41
CA GLU A 355 -0.65 24.75 31.39
C GLU A 355 0.84 24.75 31.02
N ILE A 356 1.35 23.63 30.51
CA ILE A 356 2.73 23.50 30.02
C ILE A 356 2.96 24.43 28.83
N LEU A 357 2.06 24.41 27.83
CA LEU A 357 2.13 25.30 26.67
C LEU A 357 2.03 26.78 27.07
N TRP A 358 1.18 27.09 28.06
CA TRP A 358 1.05 28.43 28.62
C TRP A 358 2.35 28.90 29.32
N ARG A 359 2.98 28.04 30.12
CA ARG A 359 4.28 28.33 30.75
C ARG A 359 5.38 28.54 29.71
N GLN A 360 5.43 27.73 28.66
CA GLN A 360 6.37 27.90 27.54
C GLN A 360 6.13 29.22 26.80
N HIS A 361 4.87 29.57 26.55
CA HIS A 361 4.51 30.84 25.92
C HIS A 361 4.93 32.04 26.80
N LEU A 362 4.69 31.99 28.11
CA LEU A 362 5.14 33.03 29.05
C LEU A 362 6.67 33.11 29.13
N ALA A 363 7.38 31.97 29.10
CA ALA A 363 8.85 31.94 29.08
C ALA A 363 9.43 32.60 27.82
N GLN A 364 8.75 32.48 26.66
CA GLN A 364 9.12 33.20 25.44
C GLN A 364 8.88 34.72 25.55
N LEU A 365 7.82 35.13 26.26
CA LEU A 365 7.50 36.53 26.49
C LEU A 365 8.41 37.18 27.57
N HIS A 366 8.89 36.40 28.55
CA HIS A 366 9.75 36.85 29.64
C HIS A 366 11.25 36.91 29.29
N ARG A 367 11.64 36.71 28.03
CA ARG A 367 13.04 36.93 27.55
C ARG A 367 13.21 38.14 26.61
N PRO A 368 12.77 39.37 26.94
CA PRO A 368 13.08 40.54 26.12
C PRO A 368 14.48 41.12 26.38
N GLY A 369 15.20 40.68 27.42
CA GLY A 369 16.44 41.33 27.90
C GLY A 369 17.78 40.73 27.45
N LEU A 370 17.82 39.64 26.69
CA LEU A 370 19.08 38.99 26.26
C LEU A 370 19.43 39.23 24.78
N ASN A 371 18.67 40.08 24.08
CA ASN A 371 18.85 40.34 22.65
C ASN A 371 19.66 41.62 22.31
N SER A 372 20.28 42.30 23.28
CA SER A 372 21.00 43.57 23.03
C SER A 372 22.53 43.51 23.07
N SER A 373 23.18 42.34 23.10
CA SER A 373 24.62 42.29 22.82
C SER A 373 25.09 40.96 22.23
N SER A 374 25.38 41.02 20.92
CA SER A 374 26.47 40.31 20.23
C SER A 374 26.59 38.77 20.30
N ALA A 375 25.53 38.00 20.51
CA ALA A 375 25.56 36.55 20.29
C ALA A 375 25.12 36.19 18.85
N LYS A 376 25.72 36.82 17.84
CA LYS A 376 25.64 36.32 16.47
C LYS A 376 26.56 35.11 16.39
N SER A 377 25.95 33.94 16.28
CA SER A 377 26.56 32.62 16.16
C SER A 377 26.90 31.94 17.49
N LEU A 378 25.89 31.32 18.10
CA LEU A 378 26.06 29.99 18.68
C LEU A 378 26.44 29.04 17.55
N LYS A 379 27.68 29.19 17.09
CA LYS A 379 28.41 28.22 16.32
C LYS A 379 28.89 27.24 17.37
N TRP A 380 28.25 26.07 17.37
CA TRP A 380 28.73 24.76 17.82
C TRP A 380 29.95 24.78 18.77
N ALA A 381 29.90 24.00 19.86
CA ALA A 381 31.12 23.54 20.53
C ALA A 381 31.92 24.46 21.46
N GLU A 382 31.53 25.69 21.76
CA GLU A 382 32.07 26.37 22.95
C GLU A 382 31.15 26.10 24.14
N GLU A 383 31.34 25.15 25.05
CA GLU A 383 32.50 24.34 25.37
C GLU A 383 31.96 23.06 26.03
N LEU A 384 32.20 21.93 25.37
CA LEU A 384 32.37 20.62 26.00
C LEU A 384 33.65 20.58 26.91
N ILE A 385 34.17 21.73 27.34
CA ILE A 385 35.55 21.96 27.75
C ILE A 385 35.60 23.04 28.84
N GLU A 386 35.13 22.78 30.05
CA GLU A 386 35.86 23.23 31.24
C GLU A 386 35.55 22.26 32.38
N LYS A 387 36.46 21.32 32.55
CA LYS A 387 36.48 20.31 33.62
C LYS A 387 36.84 20.97 34.94
N PRO A 388 36.40 20.41 36.09
CA PRO A 388 36.78 20.90 37.40
C PRO A 388 38.31 20.77 37.61
N GLN A 389 38.94 21.88 38.00
CA GLN A 389 40.07 21.88 38.92
C GLN A 389 39.67 22.68 40.16
#